data_AF-A0A7X7V764-F1
#
_entry.id   AF-A0A7X7V764-F1
#
_cell.length_a   1.000
_cell.length_b   1.000
_cell.length_c   1.000
_cell.angle_alpha   90.00
_cell.angle_beta   90.00
_cell.angle_gamma   90.00
#
_symmetry.space_group_name_H-M   'P 1'
#
loop_
_entity.id
_entity.type
_entity.pdbx_description
1 polymer ?
#
loop_
_entity_poly.entity_id
_entity_poly.type
_entity_poly.pdbx_seq_one_letter_code
_entity_poly.pdbx_strand_id
1 'polypeptide(L)'
;MHLFGQEYEVAGMPFMQQDAHFTTCAHAAAWMAHQAGALRRDTCPRPSADFALASGFVHPYPRVFPHDGLSDDQINELFSFMGMPSVFHSLATPDNRSSLSRDDISRSLTSWLTPYLHSGLPALVAFDRHVVVALALDDSRHELIYHDDQEGPYRSSTIDGLLNMHCHDKGYVSVHVPVPRKTWLPPKRAVDHATKAYPEILQRLKKMEHSTEIMGDAESERKPLDLPSRVYMCRGTEYKQRLRDRGFAGEPLRQLLMLNLPREVVVVEFYEKDPQIQADAAVQVEVVCDATYSGVDLPDISWRIGTSLLLYRELGPRDRQSGPADVLYKLERPLPTTGILGINRFLNPMRSR
;
A
#
# COMPACT_ATOMS: atom_id res chain seq x y z
N MET A 1 -20.82 4.65 15.63
CA MET A 1 -22.07 5.12 15.00
C MET A 1 -23.19 4.99 16.02
N HIS A 2 -24.05 5.99 16.19
CA HIS A 2 -25.24 5.82 17.04
C HIS A 2 -26.44 5.42 16.17
N LEU A 3 -26.91 4.18 16.35
CA LEU A 3 -28.17 3.72 15.79
C LEU A 3 -29.16 3.60 16.94
N PHE A 4 -30.24 4.38 16.89
CA PHE A 4 -31.27 4.41 17.95
C PHE A 4 -30.71 4.67 19.35
N GLY A 5 -29.70 5.55 19.44
CA GLY A 5 -29.05 5.90 20.71
C GLY A 5 -28.02 4.88 21.21
N GLN A 6 -27.88 3.71 20.56
CA GLN A 6 -26.83 2.74 20.90
C GLN A 6 -25.58 2.99 20.08
N GLU A 7 -24.42 2.98 20.73
CA GLU A 7 -23.13 3.09 20.06
C GLU A 7 -22.70 1.74 19.49
N TYR A 8 -22.43 1.72 18.20
CA TYR A 8 -21.87 0.58 17.48
C TYR A 8 -20.50 0.93 16.90
N GLU A 9 -19.55 0.02 17.06
CA GLU A 9 -18.31 -0.01 16.31
C GLU A 9 -18.56 -0.74 14.98
N VAL A 10 -18.38 -0.04 13.86
CA VAL A 10 -18.54 -0.62 12.52
C VAL A 10 -17.16 -0.63 11.88
N ALA A 11 -16.65 -1.83 11.60
CA ALA A 11 -15.45 -2.04 10.80
C ALA A 11 -15.88 -2.41 9.38
N GLY A 12 -15.56 -1.55 8.40
CA GLY A 12 -15.91 -1.82 7.02
C GLY A 12 -15.46 -0.71 6.07
N MET A 13 -15.46 -1.05 4.80
CA MET A 13 -15.27 -0.15 3.67
C MET A 13 -16.61 0.51 3.27
N PRO A 14 -16.63 1.83 3.03
CA PRO A 14 -17.80 2.52 2.48
C PRO A 14 -18.22 1.93 1.13
N PHE A 15 -19.53 1.80 0.94
CA PHE A 15 -20.11 1.31 -0.31
C PHE A 15 -21.18 2.26 -0.84
N MET A 16 -21.22 2.44 -2.16
CA MET A 16 -22.23 3.19 -2.88
C MET A 16 -22.52 2.48 -4.21
N GLN A 17 -23.81 2.34 -4.53
CA GLN A 17 -24.24 1.96 -5.87
C GLN A 17 -24.37 3.22 -6.73
N GLN A 18 -24.07 3.11 -8.03
CA GLN A 18 -24.39 4.19 -8.95
C GLN A 18 -25.92 4.38 -9.03
N ASP A 19 -26.33 5.60 -9.31
CA ASP A 19 -27.73 5.91 -9.64
C ASP A 19 -27.91 6.09 -11.15
N ALA A 20 -29.15 6.09 -11.64
CA ALA A 20 -29.43 6.15 -13.08
C ALA A 20 -29.27 7.54 -13.72
N HIS A 21 -29.00 8.60 -12.95
CA HIS A 21 -29.24 9.98 -13.40
C HIS A 21 -28.10 10.96 -13.14
N PHE A 22 -27.34 10.75 -12.07
CA PHE A 22 -26.45 11.72 -11.47
C PHE A 22 -25.04 11.18 -11.26
N THR A 23 -24.90 9.90 -10.88
CA THR A 23 -23.59 9.24 -10.72
C THR A 23 -23.38 8.13 -11.75
N THR A 24 -22.13 7.86 -12.08
CA THR A 24 -21.71 6.68 -12.88
C THR A 24 -20.85 5.77 -12.00
N CYS A 25 -20.55 4.56 -12.46
CA CYS A 25 -19.67 3.61 -11.76
C CYS A 25 -18.34 4.27 -11.33
N ALA A 26 -17.71 5.07 -12.19
CA ALA A 26 -16.48 5.79 -11.87
C ALA A 26 -16.65 6.83 -10.74
N HIS A 27 -17.80 7.53 -10.67
CA HIS A 27 -18.09 8.46 -9.58
C HIS A 27 -18.30 7.73 -8.25
N ALA A 28 -19.09 6.65 -8.28
CA ALA A 28 -19.33 5.82 -7.09
C ALA A 28 -18.02 5.21 -6.58
N ALA A 29 -17.20 4.67 -7.49
CA ALA A 29 -15.88 4.11 -7.21
C ALA A 29 -14.92 5.14 -6.61
N ALA A 30 -14.84 6.34 -7.20
CA ALA A 30 -14.00 7.42 -6.70
C ALA A 30 -14.44 7.89 -5.31
N TRP A 31 -15.76 8.02 -5.08
CA TRP A 31 -16.30 8.38 -3.77
C TRP A 31 -15.99 7.32 -2.72
N MET A 32 -16.18 6.03 -3.01
CA MET A 32 -15.87 4.93 -2.09
C MET A 32 -14.40 4.96 -1.66
N ALA A 33 -13.48 5.08 -2.63
CA ALA A 33 -12.05 5.11 -2.35
C ALA A 33 -11.62 6.35 -1.57
N HIS A 34 -12.19 7.52 -1.89
CA HIS A 34 -11.95 8.76 -1.16
C HIS A 34 -12.47 8.70 0.27
N GLN A 35 -13.66 8.15 0.48
CA GLN A 35 -14.25 8.02 1.81
C GLN A 35 -13.42 7.08 2.71
N ALA A 36 -12.79 6.05 2.14
CA ALA A 36 -11.80 5.25 2.87
C ALA A 36 -10.57 6.06 3.28
N GLY A 37 -10.06 6.91 2.39
CA GLY A 37 -9.04 7.90 2.72
C GLY A 37 -9.48 8.82 3.85
N ALA A 38 -10.73 9.28 3.86
CA ALA A 38 -11.28 10.11 4.93
C ALA A 38 -11.35 9.35 6.28
N LEU A 39 -11.72 8.07 6.28
CA LEU A 39 -11.72 7.22 7.48
C LEU A 39 -10.30 7.01 8.03
N ARG A 40 -9.30 6.92 7.15
CA ARG A 40 -7.87 6.91 7.51
C ARG A 40 -7.36 8.29 7.93
N ARG A 41 -8.17 9.33 7.80
CA ARG A 41 -7.84 10.75 8.02
C ARG A 41 -6.83 11.31 7.00
N ASP A 42 -6.73 10.72 5.82
CA ASP A 42 -5.82 11.16 4.77
C ASP A 42 -6.35 12.41 4.04
N THR A 43 -7.68 12.55 4.01
CA THR A 43 -8.43 13.69 3.50
C THR A 43 -9.65 14.01 4.37
N CYS A 44 -10.39 15.06 4.04
CA CYS A 44 -11.69 15.36 4.65
C CYS A 44 -12.81 14.63 3.90
N PRO A 45 -13.85 14.11 4.59
CA PRO A 45 -14.98 13.46 3.93
C PRO A 45 -15.72 14.43 3.00
N ARG A 46 -16.32 13.88 1.95
CA ARG A 46 -17.05 14.65 0.93
C ARG A 46 -18.36 13.95 0.55
N PRO A 47 -19.45 14.68 0.30
CA PRO A 47 -20.68 14.09 -0.25
C PRO A 47 -20.43 13.58 -1.67
N SER A 48 -21.17 12.55 -2.11
CA SER A 48 -21.04 12.02 -3.47
C SER A 48 -21.37 13.04 -4.56
N ALA A 49 -22.24 14.01 -4.26
CA ALA A 49 -22.56 15.11 -5.18
C ALA A 49 -21.35 15.96 -5.56
N ASP A 50 -20.37 16.12 -4.66
CA ASP A 50 -19.15 16.84 -4.98
C ASP A 50 -18.39 16.15 -6.13
N PHE A 51 -18.43 14.80 -6.22
CA PHE A 51 -17.74 14.04 -7.27
C PHE A 51 -18.40 14.22 -8.63
N ALA A 52 -19.73 14.12 -8.69
CA ALA A 52 -20.49 14.36 -9.90
C ALA A 52 -20.26 15.79 -10.43
N LEU A 53 -20.33 16.79 -9.54
CA LEU A 53 -20.13 18.20 -9.92
C LEU A 53 -18.68 18.52 -10.31
N ALA A 54 -17.69 17.96 -9.60
CA ALA A 54 -16.27 18.22 -9.87
C ALA A 54 -15.85 17.74 -11.27
N SER A 55 -16.45 16.67 -11.78
CA SER A 55 -16.13 16.13 -13.11
C SER A 55 -16.39 17.14 -14.25
N GLY A 56 -17.31 18.09 -14.05
CA GLY A 56 -17.67 19.12 -15.03
C GLY A 56 -16.70 20.29 -15.11
N PHE A 57 -15.97 20.59 -14.04
CA PHE A 57 -15.00 21.72 -14.00
C PHE A 57 -13.64 21.38 -14.58
N VAL A 58 -13.38 20.09 -14.72
CA VAL A 58 -12.07 19.53 -15.01
C VAL A 58 -11.77 19.49 -16.51
N HIS A 59 -12.79 19.53 -17.37
CA HIS A 59 -12.63 19.47 -18.83
C HIS A 59 -13.24 20.71 -19.53
N PRO A 60 -12.60 21.29 -20.56
CA PRO A 60 -13.02 22.55 -21.19
C PRO A 60 -14.39 22.56 -21.89
N TYR A 61 -15.06 21.41 -21.99
CA TYR A 61 -16.38 21.31 -22.59
C TYR A 61 -17.40 21.07 -21.47
N PRO A 62 -18.40 21.97 -21.29
CA PRO A 62 -19.47 21.73 -20.33
C PRO A 62 -20.16 20.42 -20.71
N ARG A 63 -20.07 19.43 -19.83
CA ARG A 63 -20.66 18.11 -20.09
C ARG A 63 -22.18 18.22 -20.03
N VAL A 64 -22.85 17.60 -20.99
CA VAL A 64 -24.30 17.44 -20.99
C VAL A 64 -24.63 16.26 -20.08
N PHE A 65 -25.50 16.44 -19.08
CA PHE A 65 -26.11 15.34 -18.35
C PHE A 65 -27.16 14.66 -19.24
N PRO A 66 -27.25 13.31 -19.31
CA PRO A 66 -26.53 12.29 -18.53
C PRO A 66 -25.11 11.94 -19.04
N HIS A 67 -24.29 11.29 -18.20
CA HIS A 67 -22.88 11.00 -18.48
C HIS A 67 -22.63 9.57 -19.00
N ASP A 68 -21.76 9.43 -20.02
CA ASP A 68 -21.29 8.13 -20.54
C ASP A 68 -20.19 7.47 -19.67
N GLY A 69 -19.75 8.14 -18.60
CA GLY A 69 -18.63 7.70 -17.76
C GLY A 69 -17.56 8.78 -17.57
N LEU A 70 -16.43 8.39 -17.00
CA LEU A 70 -15.23 9.22 -16.86
C LEU A 70 -14.05 8.54 -17.56
N SER A 71 -13.23 9.32 -18.27
CA SER A 71 -11.92 8.85 -18.74
C SER A 71 -10.91 8.79 -17.59
N ASP A 72 -9.79 8.09 -17.80
CA ASP A 72 -8.71 7.99 -16.80
C ASP A 72 -8.15 9.36 -16.39
N ASP A 73 -7.96 10.27 -17.36
CA ASP A 73 -7.50 11.63 -17.08
C ASP A 73 -8.48 12.35 -16.15
N GLN A 74 -9.78 12.20 -16.41
CA GLN A 74 -10.82 12.82 -15.59
C GLN A 74 -10.90 12.20 -14.20
N ILE A 75 -10.66 10.89 -14.06
CA ILE A 75 -10.55 10.22 -12.76
C ILE A 75 -9.32 10.77 -11.99
N ASN A 76 -8.17 10.90 -12.65
CA ASN A 76 -6.95 11.43 -12.04
C ASN A 76 -7.09 12.89 -11.58
N GLU A 77 -7.71 13.72 -12.41
CA GLU A 77 -7.98 15.12 -12.11
C GLU A 77 -9.02 15.26 -10.99
N LEU A 78 -10.08 14.44 -11.01
CA LEU A 78 -11.07 14.37 -9.94
C LEU A 78 -10.40 14.07 -8.60
N PHE A 79 -9.55 13.06 -8.53
CA PHE A 79 -8.81 12.70 -7.32
C PHE A 79 -7.87 13.81 -6.84
N SER A 80 -7.17 14.45 -7.77
CA SER A 80 -6.31 15.61 -7.48
C SER A 80 -7.11 16.78 -6.90
N PHE A 81 -8.26 17.10 -7.48
CA PHE A 81 -9.19 18.11 -7.01
C PHE A 81 -9.73 17.80 -5.61
N MET A 82 -10.07 16.53 -5.35
CA MET A 82 -10.55 16.05 -4.05
C MET A 82 -9.45 15.93 -2.99
N GLY A 83 -8.22 16.29 -3.33
CA GLY A 83 -7.09 16.35 -2.42
C GLY A 83 -6.44 15.00 -2.14
N MET A 84 -6.66 13.98 -2.98
CA MET A 84 -6.00 12.68 -2.92
C MET A 84 -5.55 12.30 -4.33
N PRO A 85 -4.43 12.84 -4.84
CA PRO A 85 -3.98 12.52 -6.20
C PRO A 85 -3.82 11.01 -6.36
N SER A 86 -4.11 10.50 -7.55
CA SER A 86 -4.01 9.07 -7.84
C SER A 86 -2.69 8.72 -8.53
N VAL A 87 -2.12 7.60 -8.11
CA VAL A 87 -1.13 6.90 -8.94
C VAL A 87 -1.90 6.16 -10.03
N PHE A 88 -1.54 6.44 -11.28
CA PHE A 88 -2.16 5.86 -12.46
C PHE A 88 -1.24 4.84 -13.12
N HIS A 89 -1.80 3.71 -13.53
CA HIS A 89 -1.10 2.74 -14.35
C HIS A 89 -2.04 2.11 -15.38
N SER A 90 -1.71 2.29 -16.66
CA SER A 90 -2.38 1.63 -17.78
C SER A 90 -1.71 0.29 -18.06
N LEU A 91 -2.44 -0.81 -17.84
CA LEU A 91 -1.93 -2.18 -18.01
C LEU A 91 -2.18 -2.69 -19.43
N ALA A 92 -3.34 -2.36 -19.98
CA ALA A 92 -3.73 -2.77 -21.32
C ALA A 92 -4.51 -1.67 -22.01
N THR A 93 -4.06 -1.29 -23.20
CA THR A 93 -4.70 -0.34 -24.10
C THR A 93 -5.06 -1.04 -25.41
N PRO A 94 -5.99 -0.49 -26.20
CA PRO A 94 -6.27 -1.03 -27.53
C PRO A 94 -5.01 -1.19 -28.40
N ASP A 95 -4.00 -0.32 -28.21
CA ASP A 95 -2.77 -0.31 -28.99
C ASP A 95 -1.77 -1.40 -28.59
N ASN A 96 -1.70 -1.77 -27.30
CA ASN A 96 -0.75 -2.75 -26.80
C ASN A 96 -1.38 -4.11 -26.44
N ARG A 97 -2.71 -4.25 -26.50
CA ARG A 97 -3.41 -5.47 -26.07
C ARG A 97 -2.98 -6.71 -26.86
N SER A 98 -2.75 -6.56 -28.15
CA SER A 98 -2.38 -7.66 -29.06
C SER A 98 -1.04 -8.31 -28.71
N SER A 99 -0.19 -7.63 -27.94
CA SER A 99 1.12 -8.14 -27.50
C SER A 99 1.13 -8.69 -26.08
N LEU A 100 0.06 -8.50 -25.29
CA LEU A 100 -0.02 -8.93 -23.90
C LEU A 100 -0.96 -10.11 -23.73
N SER A 101 -0.45 -11.22 -23.22
CA SER A 101 -1.30 -12.34 -22.81
C SER A 101 -2.18 -11.95 -21.62
N ARG A 102 -3.27 -12.68 -21.39
CA ARG A 102 -4.12 -12.45 -20.20
C ARG A 102 -3.33 -12.67 -18.91
N ASP A 103 -2.45 -13.66 -18.89
CA ASP A 103 -1.56 -13.96 -17.77
C ASP A 103 -0.59 -12.80 -17.49
N ASP A 104 -0.12 -12.09 -18.52
CA ASP A 104 0.73 -10.91 -18.35
C ASP A 104 -0.02 -9.76 -17.69
N ILE A 105 -1.27 -9.52 -18.10
CA ILE A 105 -2.13 -8.51 -17.44
C ILE A 105 -2.42 -8.92 -16.01
N SER A 106 -2.78 -10.18 -15.78
CA SER A 106 -3.10 -10.71 -14.45
C SER A 106 -1.93 -10.55 -13.48
N ARG A 107 -0.72 -10.96 -13.90
CA ARG A 107 0.52 -10.77 -13.12
C ARG A 107 0.84 -9.30 -12.90
N SER A 108 0.69 -8.46 -13.92
CA SER A 108 0.96 -7.03 -13.82
C SER A 108 -0.03 -6.34 -12.88
N LEU A 109 -1.33 -6.64 -12.99
CA LEU A 109 -2.39 -6.15 -12.12
C LEU A 109 -2.15 -6.55 -10.68
N THR A 110 -1.82 -7.83 -10.42
CA THR A 110 -1.45 -8.33 -9.10
C THR A 110 -0.26 -7.56 -8.54
N SER A 111 0.84 -7.51 -9.31
CA SER A 111 2.10 -6.87 -8.89
C SER A 111 1.90 -5.39 -8.54
N TRP A 112 1.06 -4.68 -9.29
CA TRP A 112 0.76 -3.28 -9.05
C TRP A 112 -0.21 -3.05 -7.89
N LEU A 113 -1.27 -3.85 -7.76
CA LEU A 113 -2.27 -3.67 -6.72
C LEU A 113 -1.77 -4.05 -5.34
N THR A 114 -1.08 -5.19 -5.22
CA THR A 114 -0.72 -5.81 -3.95
C THR A 114 -0.09 -4.83 -2.95
N PRO A 115 0.92 -4.01 -3.33
CA PRO A 115 1.50 -3.03 -2.41
C PRO A 115 0.49 -2.05 -1.82
N TYR A 116 -0.44 -1.55 -2.63
CA TYR A 116 -1.43 -0.56 -2.19
C TYR A 116 -2.54 -1.22 -1.36
N LEU A 117 -2.96 -2.43 -1.72
CA LEU A 117 -3.93 -3.19 -0.93
C LEU A 117 -3.35 -3.56 0.44
N HIS A 118 -2.07 -3.96 0.52
CA HIS A 118 -1.36 -4.16 1.79
C HIS A 118 -1.21 -2.85 2.60
N SER A 119 -1.18 -1.70 1.91
CA SER A 119 -1.20 -0.39 2.54
C SER A 119 -2.59 -0.02 3.08
N GLY A 120 -3.62 -0.82 2.79
CA GLY A 120 -5.03 -0.50 3.06
C GLY A 120 -5.56 0.66 2.22
N LEU A 121 -4.98 0.88 1.05
CA LEU A 121 -5.43 1.89 0.09
C LEU A 121 -6.27 1.21 -0.99
N PRO A 122 -7.58 1.50 -1.05
CA PRO A 122 -8.42 0.94 -2.09
C PRO A 122 -7.98 1.46 -3.45
N ALA A 123 -8.07 0.60 -4.47
CA ALA A 123 -7.68 0.91 -5.82
C ALA A 123 -8.87 0.78 -6.76
N LEU A 124 -9.05 1.73 -7.67
CA LEU A 124 -10.00 1.61 -8.76
C LEU A 124 -9.34 0.76 -9.85
N VAL A 125 -10.03 -0.30 -10.28
CA VAL A 125 -9.65 -1.08 -11.46
C VAL A 125 -10.68 -0.77 -12.53
N ALA A 126 -10.26 -0.02 -13.55
CA ALA A 126 -11.11 0.39 -14.64
C ALA A 126 -10.96 -0.56 -15.83
N PHE A 127 -12.10 -0.87 -16.44
CA PHE A 127 -12.27 -1.65 -17.65
C PHE A 127 -12.94 -0.78 -18.72
N ASP A 128 -13.20 -1.33 -19.92
CA ASP A 128 -13.80 -0.60 -21.05
C ASP A 128 -15.03 0.25 -20.70
N ARG A 129 -15.90 -0.28 -19.82
CA ARG A 129 -17.20 0.34 -19.50
C ARG A 129 -17.58 0.22 -18.03
N HIS A 130 -16.65 -0.18 -17.17
CA HIS A 130 -16.94 -0.45 -15.76
C HIS A 130 -15.74 -0.15 -14.87
N VAL A 131 -16.01 0.20 -13.62
CA VAL A 131 -14.97 0.44 -12.62
C VAL A 131 -15.36 -0.28 -11.34
N VAL A 132 -14.44 -1.08 -10.81
CA VAL A 132 -14.59 -1.72 -9.50
C VAL A 132 -13.59 -1.13 -8.50
N VAL A 133 -13.89 -1.27 -7.20
CA VAL A 133 -12.98 -0.82 -6.13
C VAL A 133 -12.35 -2.04 -5.46
N ALA A 134 -11.10 -2.33 -5.78
CA ALA A 134 -10.28 -3.34 -5.13
C ALA A 134 -9.92 -2.93 -3.69
N LEU A 135 -10.10 -3.84 -2.74
CA LEU A 135 -9.98 -3.57 -1.30
C LEU A 135 -8.85 -4.36 -0.63
N ALA A 136 -8.73 -5.63 -0.98
CA ALA A 136 -7.79 -6.55 -0.38
C ALA A 136 -7.49 -7.71 -1.32
N LEU A 137 -6.37 -8.39 -1.07
CA LEU A 137 -6.03 -9.66 -1.69
C LEU A 137 -6.05 -10.74 -0.59
N ASP A 138 -6.82 -11.80 -0.80
CA ASP A 138 -6.77 -13.00 0.02
C ASP A 138 -5.65 -13.91 -0.52
N ASP A 139 -4.46 -13.78 0.06
CA ASP A 139 -3.29 -14.59 -0.32
C ASP A 139 -3.53 -16.10 -0.24
N SER A 140 -4.47 -16.56 0.61
CA SER A 140 -4.74 -17.99 0.78
C SER A 140 -5.58 -18.57 -0.35
N ARG A 141 -6.42 -17.74 -0.97
CA ARG A 141 -7.30 -18.12 -2.08
C ARG A 141 -6.85 -17.54 -3.42
N HIS A 142 -5.87 -16.65 -3.41
CA HIS A 142 -5.48 -15.82 -4.54
C HIS A 142 -6.68 -15.06 -5.15
N GLU A 143 -7.58 -14.58 -4.27
CA GLU A 143 -8.79 -13.85 -4.65
C GLU A 143 -8.65 -12.36 -4.31
N LEU A 144 -9.08 -11.52 -5.24
CA LEU A 144 -9.28 -10.09 -5.01
C LEU A 144 -10.64 -9.87 -4.36
N ILE A 145 -10.68 -9.14 -3.25
CA ILE A 145 -11.90 -8.65 -2.63
C ILE A 145 -12.17 -7.24 -3.15
N TYR A 146 -13.37 -7.00 -3.68
CA TYR A 146 -13.71 -5.73 -4.32
C TYR A 146 -15.17 -5.30 -4.08
N HIS A 147 -15.45 -4.01 -4.23
CA HIS A 147 -16.81 -3.50 -4.42
C HIS A 147 -17.11 -3.36 -5.91
N ASP A 148 -18.32 -3.75 -6.28
CA ASP A 148 -18.90 -3.50 -7.59
C ASP A 148 -20.22 -2.76 -7.38
N ASP A 149 -20.37 -1.59 -7.97
CA ASP A 149 -21.55 -0.75 -7.75
C ASP A 149 -22.84 -1.38 -8.34
N GLN A 150 -22.72 -2.30 -9.30
CA GLN A 150 -23.83 -3.03 -9.91
C GLN A 150 -24.17 -4.31 -9.15
N GLU A 151 -23.14 -5.04 -8.67
CA GLU A 151 -23.32 -6.36 -8.05
C GLU A 151 -23.34 -6.34 -6.52
N GLY A 152 -22.90 -5.24 -5.89
CA GLY A 152 -22.89 -5.07 -4.45
C GLY A 152 -21.49 -5.12 -3.81
N PRO A 153 -21.44 -5.03 -2.47
CA PRO A 153 -20.18 -4.93 -1.75
C PRO A 153 -19.48 -6.27 -1.48
N TYR A 154 -18.15 -6.23 -1.30
CA TYR A 154 -17.31 -7.36 -0.87
C TYR A 154 -17.46 -8.61 -1.75
N ARG A 155 -17.52 -8.42 -3.07
CA ARG A 155 -17.37 -9.51 -4.03
C ARG A 155 -15.96 -10.07 -3.92
N SER A 156 -15.79 -11.35 -4.23
CA SER A 156 -14.48 -11.96 -4.39
C SER A 156 -14.38 -12.72 -5.71
N SER A 157 -13.22 -12.65 -6.33
CA SER A 157 -12.91 -13.40 -7.56
C SER A 157 -11.40 -13.51 -7.71
N THR A 158 -10.93 -14.49 -8.47
CA THR A 158 -9.54 -14.44 -8.95
C THR A 158 -9.38 -13.24 -9.89
N ILE A 159 -8.14 -12.77 -10.07
CA ILE A 159 -7.89 -11.67 -11.01
C ILE A 159 -8.29 -12.07 -12.43
N ASP A 160 -8.06 -13.33 -12.83
CA ASP A 160 -8.51 -13.84 -14.12
C ASP A 160 -10.04 -13.89 -14.22
N GLY A 161 -10.73 -14.26 -13.15
CA GLY A 161 -12.18 -14.22 -13.07
C GLY A 161 -12.72 -12.81 -13.26
N LEU A 162 -12.12 -11.81 -12.59
CA LEU A 162 -12.46 -10.41 -12.75
C LEU A 162 -12.22 -9.92 -14.19
N LEU A 163 -11.07 -10.28 -14.78
CA LEU A 163 -10.75 -9.98 -16.17
C LEU A 163 -11.72 -10.67 -17.15
N ASN A 164 -12.24 -11.85 -16.83
CA ASN A 164 -13.24 -12.52 -17.67
C ASN A 164 -14.61 -11.84 -17.59
N MET A 165 -14.97 -11.30 -16.43
CA MET A 165 -16.25 -10.62 -16.24
C MET A 165 -16.30 -9.25 -16.93
N HIS A 166 -15.21 -8.49 -16.90
CA HIS A 166 -15.26 -7.08 -17.32
C HIS A 166 -14.33 -6.69 -18.48
N CYS A 167 -13.36 -7.52 -18.86
CA CYS A 167 -12.43 -7.24 -19.95
C CYS A 167 -12.81 -8.05 -21.20
N HIS A 168 -13.36 -7.37 -22.21
CA HIS A 168 -13.67 -7.98 -23.52
C HIS A 168 -12.40 -8.18 -24.38
N ASP A 169 -12.52 -8.75 -25.58
CA ASP A 169 -11.38 -9.18 -26.41
C ASP A 169 -10.34 -8.08 -26.74
N LYS A 170 -10.77 -6.80 -26.78
CA LYS A 170 -9.88 -5.64 -26.97
C LYS A 170 -9.75 -4.79 -25.70
N GLY A 171 -10.02 -5.40 -24.56
CA GLY A 171 -10.37 -4.68 -23.36
C GLY A 171 -9.22 -3.86 -22.79
N TYR A 172 -9.57 -2.65 -22.43
CA TYR A 172 -8.81 -1.70 -21.64
C TYR A 172 -8.74 -2.18 -20.19
N VAL A 173 -7.58 -2.03 -19.56
CA VAL A 173 -7.41 -2.23 -18.12
C VAL A 173 -6.46 -1.17 -17.57
N SER A 174 -6.93 -0.38 -16.61
CA SER A 174 -6.11 0.56 -15.88
C SER A 174 -6.38 0.50 -14.37
N VAL A 175 -5.44 1.05 -13.62
CA VAL A 175 -5.51 1.12 -12.16
C VAL A 175 -5.30 2.56 -11.73
N HIS A 176 -6.17 3.04 -10.84
CA HIS A 176 -6.02 4.31 -10.14
C HIS A 176 -5.99 4.06 -8.64
N VAL A 177 -4.91 4.47 -7.98
CA VAL A 177 -4.80 4.37 -6.52
C VAL A 177 -4.73 5.77 -5.93
N PRO A 178 -5.80 6.28 -5.30
CA PRO A 178 -5.73 7.55 -4.60
C PRO A 178 -4.81 7.42 -3.39
N VAL A 179 -3.76 8.24 -3.34
CA VAL A 179 -2.75 8.24 -2.28
C VAL A 179 -2.83 9.51 -1.44
N PRO A 180 -2.35 9.48 -0.18
CA PRO A 180 -2.22 10.70 0.62
C PRO A 180 -1.38 11.76 -0.09
N ARG A 181 -1.71 13.04 0.12
CA ARG A 181 -0.93 14.16 -0.46
C ARG A 181 0.54 14.08 -0.09
N LYS A 182 1.38 14.49 -1.03
CA LYS A 182 2.85 14.48 -0.90
C LYS A 182 3.45 13.08 -0.77
N THR A 183 2.74 12.05 -1.23
CA THR A 183 3.34 10.73 -1.47
C THR A 183 3.98 10.73 -2.84
N TRP A 184 5.30 10.56 -2.90
CA TRP A 184 6.08 10.61 -4.13
C TRP A 184 6.83 9.32 -4.43
N LEU A 185 6.99 8.43 -3.44
CA LEU A 185 7.69 7.16 -3.59
C LEU A 185 6.71 6.02 -3.94
N PRO A 186 6.75 5.49 -5.17
CA PRO A 186 5.98 4.30 -5.50
C PRO A 186 6.53 3.08 -4.75
N PRO A 187 5.68 2.20 -4.20
CA PRO A 187 6.12 1.00 -3.47
C PRO A 187 7.09 0.12 -4.26
N LYS A 188 6.86 -0.05 -5.58
CA LYS A 188 7.74 -0.83 -6.45
C LYS A 188 9.18 -0.30 -6.46
N ARG A 189 9.36 1.03 -6.52
CA ARG A 189 10.68 1.66 -6.51
C ARG A 189 11.38 1.45 -5.17
N ALA A 190 10.64 1.40 -4.06
CA ALA A 190 11.20 1.08 -2.74
C ALA A 190 11.70 -0.37 -2.69
N VAL A 191 10.96 -1.33 -3.27
CA VAL A 191 11.41 -2.74 -3.38
C VAL A 191 12.66 -2.85 -4.23
N ASP A 192 12.70 -2.22 -5.41
CA ASP A 192 13.86 -2.22 -6.30
C ASP A 192 15.10 -1.65 -5.60
N HIS A 193 14.92 -0.57 -4.82
CA HIS A 193 15.98 0.04 -4.02
C HIS A 193 16.47 -0.87 -2.91
N ALA A 194 15.57 -1.42 -2.09
CA ALA A 194 15.94 -2.32 -1.01
C ALA A 194 16.70 -3.56 -1.55
N THR A 195 16.22 -4.11 -2.66
CA THR A 195 16.83 -5.23 -3.40
C THR A 195 18.26 -4.89 -3.85
N LYS A 196 18.45 -3.71 -4.46
CA LYS A 196 19.75 -3.27 -4.97
C LYS A 196 20.74 -2.86 -3.87
N ALA A 197 20.26 -2.19 -2.83
CA ALA A 197 21.09 -1.65 -1.75
C ALA A 197 21.51 -2.72 -0.73
N TYR A 198 20.73 -3.80 -0.58
CA TYR A 198 20.97 -4.83 0.44
C TYR A 198 22.42 -5.36 0.48
N PRO A 199 23.07 -5.76 -0.63
CA PRO A 199 24.44 -6.29 -0.57
C PRO A 199 25.45 -5.28 -0.01
N GLU A 200 25.28 -3.99 -0.33
CA GLU A 200 26.12 -2.92 0.18
C GLU A 200 25.90 -2.70 1.68
N ILE A 201 24.63 -2.64 2.12
CA ILE A 201 24.29 -2.50 3.54
C ILE A 201 24.83 -3.68 4.35
N LEU A 202 24.71 -4.90 3.83
CA LEU A 202 25.27 -6.09 4.46
C LEU A 202 26.80 -6.00 4.60
N GLN A 203 27.48 -5.53 3.55
CA GLN A 203 28.93 -5.34 3.60
C GLN A 203 29.34 -4.26 4.61
N ARG A 204 28.57 -3.17 4.73
CA ARG A 204 28.79 -2.13 5.74
C ARG A 204 28.62 -2.70 7.14
N LEU A 205 27.54 -3.42 7.40
CA LEU A 205 27.30 -4.07 8.69
C LEU A 205 28.44 -5.03 9.07
N LYS A 206 28.92 -5.86 8.14
CA LYS A 206 30.06 -6.75 8.39
C LYS A 206 31.34 -6.02 8.82
N LYS A 207 31.54 -4.78 8.35
CA LYS A 207 32.70 -3.95 8.70
C LYS A 207 32.56 -3.22 10.04
N MET A 208 31.36 -3.14 10.61
CA MET A 208 31.16 -2.49 11.91
C MET A 208 31.70 -3.37 13.04
N GLU A 209 32.30 -2.74 14.05
CA GLU A 209 32.72 -3.41 15.28
C GLU A 209 31.50 -4.07 15.93
N HIS A 210 31.61 -5.33 16.39
CA HIS A 210 30.52 -6.18 16.91
C HIS A 210 29.56 -6.83 15.89
N SER A 211 29.86 -6.80 14.58
CA SER A 211 29.01 -7.41 13.56
C SER A 211 28.80 -8.93 13.72
N THR A 212 29.81 -9.66 14.19
CA THR A 212 29.77 -11.12 14.39
C THR A 212 28.79 -11.57 15.48
N GLU A 213 28.65 -10.81 16.56
CA GLU A 213 27.70 -11.12 17.64
C GLU A 213 26.24 -10.73 17.29
N ILE A 214 26.08 -9.84 16.31
CA ILE A 214 24.81 -9.24 15.94
C ILE A 214 24.18 -9.99 14.76
N MET A 215 25.00 -10.48 13.82
CA MET A 215 24.52 -11.17 12.63
C MET A 215 24.06 -12.62 12.88
N GLY A 216 24.59 -13.32 13.90
CA GLY A 216 24.19 -14.71 14.20
C GLY A 216 24.13 -15.62 12.95
N ASP A 217 23.20 -16.57 12.93
CA ASP A 217 22.93 -17.47 11.78
C ASP A 217 22.39 -16.76 10.52
N ALA A 218 22.28 -15.42 10.49
CA ALA A 218 21.92 -14.69 9.26
C ALA A 218 23.00 -14.79 8.17
N GLU A 219 24.13 -15.44 8.45
CA GLU A 219 25.10 -15.90 7.45
C GLU A 219 24.61 -17.08 6.60
N SER A 220 23.43 -17.67 6.86
CA SER A 220 22.87 -18.65 5.93
C SER A 220 22.85 -18.02 4.53
N GLU A 221 23.57 -18.63 3.59
CA GLU A 221 23.97 -18.06 2.29
C GLU A 221 22.82 -17.65 1.36
N ARG A 222 21.57 -17.75 1.81
CA ARG A 222 20.39 -17.30 1.07
C ARG A 222 20.44 -15.79 0.91
N LYS A 223 20.60 -15.36 -0.34
CA LYS A 223 20.46 -13.96 -0.72
C LYS A 223 19.00 -13.58 -0.47
N PRO A 224 18.69 -12.53 0.31
CA PRO A 224 17.31 -12.10 0.51
C PRO A 224 16.61 -11.68 -0.79
N LEU A 225 17.36 -11.52 -1.87
CA LEU A 225 16.86 -11.43 -3.24
C LEU A 225 15.93 -12.59 -3.64
N ASP A 226 16.10 -13.76 -3.00
CA ASP A 226 15.29 -14.96 -3.25
C ASP A 226 14.10 -15.07 -2.28
N LEU A 227 14.01 -14.18 -1.27
CA LEU A 227 12.91 -14.18 -0.32
C LEU A 227 11.69 -13.44 -0.90
N PRO A 228 10.47 -13.91 -0.61
CA PRO A 228 9.28 -13.13 -0.89
C PRO A 228 9.37 -11.79 -0.13
N SER A 229 8.89 -10.73 -0.79
CA SER A 229 8.80 -9.41 -0.20
C SER A 229 7.34 -9.01 -0.02
N ARG A 230 7.08 -8.31 1.09
CA ARG A 230 5.84 -7.59 1.37
C ARG A 230 6.20 -6.12 1.42
N VAL A 231 5.51 -5.31 0.63
CA VAL A 231 5.66 -3.86 0.68
C VAL A 231 4.33 -3.21 1.01
N TYR A 232 4.35 -2.19 1.86
CA TYR A 232 3.19 -1.38 2.20
C TYR A 232 3.60 0.04 2.57
N MET A 233 2.64 0.95 2.48
CA MET A 233 2.72 2.32 2.92
C MET A 233 1.84 2.51 4.14
N CYS A 234 2.34 3.25 5.12
CA CYS A 234 1.57 3.63 6.30
C CYS A 234 2.11 4.94 6.88
N ARG A 235 1.38 5.47 7.86
CA ARG A 235 1.84 6.66 8.56
C ARG A 235 3.05 6.35 9.43
N GLY A 236 3.96 7.31 9.59
CA GLY A 236 5.08 7.15 10.53
C GLY A 236 4.62 6.80 11.96
N THR A 237 3.49 7.36 12.41
CA THR A 237 2.90 7.02 13.72
C THR A 237 2.32 5.60 13.77
N GLU A 238 1.72 5.13 12.68
CA GLU A 238 1.19 3.76 12.58
C GLU A 238 2.32 2.73 12.55
N TYR A 239 3.39 3.00 11.80
CA TYR A 239 4.59 2.17 11.79
C TYR A 239 5.17 2.03 13.20
N LYS A 240 5.34 3.14 13.94
CA LYS A 240 5.80 3.12 15.33
C LYS A 240 4.89 2.30 16.26
N GLN A 241 3.57 2.40 16.07
CA GLN A 241 2.62 1.60 16.84
C GLN A 241 2.75 0.11 16.52
N ARG A 242 2.88 -0.25 15.23
CA ARG A 242 3.11 -1.65 14.80
C ARG A 242 4.38 -2.24 15.40
N LEU A 243 5.46 -1.46 15.52
CA LEU A 243 6.66 -1.92 16.21
C LEU A 243 6.40 -2.25 17.68
N ARG A 244 5.59 -1.44 18.38
CA ARG A 244 5.20 -1.75 19.77
C ARG A 244 4.32 -3.00 19.84
N ASP A 245 3.36 -3.11 18.92
CA ASP A 245 2.42 -4.24 18.87
C ASP A 245 3.13 -5.56 18.56
N ARG A 246 4.23 -5.52 17.79
CA ARG A 246 5.13 -6.66 17.54
C ARG A 246 6.01 -7.03 18.74
N GLY A 247 5.89 -6.33 19.86
CA GLY A 247 6.63 -6.61 21.09
C GLY A 247 8.09 -6.18 21.04
N PHE A 248 8.51 -5.34 20.08
CA PHE A 248 9.85 -4.76 20.14
C PHE A 248 10.03 -3.98 21.45
N ALA A 249 11.23 -4.01 22.01
CA ALA A 249 11.54 -3.38 23.28
C ALA A 249 12.99 -2.87 23.32
N GLY A 250 13.35 -2.20 24.42
CA GLY A 250 14.70 -1.73 24.68
C GLY A 250 15.09 -0.43 23.98
N GLU A 251 16.38 -0.12 24.06
CA GLU A 251 16.97 1.10 23.49
C GLU A 251 16.78 1.26 21.96
N PRO A 252 16.90 0.22 21.12
CA PRO A 252 16.72 0.37 19.68
C PRO A 252 15.30 0.85 19.32
N LEU A 253 14.27 0.27 19.97
CA LEU A 253 12.89 0.73 19.78
C LEU A 253 12.74 2.16 20.29
N ARG A 254 13.30 2.50 21.46
CA ARG A 254 13.26 3.87 21.98
C ARG A 254 13.81 4.86 20.95
N GLN A 255 14.94 4.55 20.31
CA GLN A 255 15.55 5.41 19.30
C GLN A 255 14.66 5.56 18.06
N LEU A 256 14.09 4.47 17.52
CA LEU A 256 13.09 4.52 16.45
C LEU A 256 11.86 5.36 16.82
N LEU A 257 11.36 5.20 18.04
CA LEU A 257 10.20 5.95 18.53
C LEU A 257 10.51 7.45 18.68
N MET A 258 11.76 7.82 18.91
CA MET A 258 12.23 9.21 18.99
C MET A 258 12.53 9.82 17.62
N LEU A 259 12.70 9.03 16.55
CA LEU A 259 12.89 9.57 15.20
C LEU A 259 11.66 10.36 14.75
N ASN A 260 11.87 11.54 14.17
CA ASN A 260 10.80 12.27 13.49
C ASN A 260 10.57 11.65 12.10
N LEU A 261 9.78 10.59 12.06
CA LEU A 261 9.39 9.97 10.80
C LEU A 261 8.55 10.94 9.96
N PRO A 262 8.68 10.91 8.64
CA PRO A 262 7.79 11.63 7.74
C PRO A 262 6.35 11.17 7.95
N ARG A 263 5.40 11.95 7.42
CA ARG A 263 3.97 11.65 7.55
C ARG A 263 3.66 10.24 7.04
N GLU A 264 4.17 9.90 5.86
CA GLU A 264 4.00 8.59 5.22
C GLU A 264 5.38 7.95 5.03
N VAL A 265 5.46 6.65 5.29
CA VAL A 265 6.65 5.81 5.05
C VAL A 265 6.28 4.62 4.18
N VAL A 266 7.20 4.16 3.36
CA VAL A 266 7.10 2.87 2.67
C VAL A 266 7.97 1.87 3.42
N VAL A 267 7.38 0.72 3.78
CA VAL A 267 8.06 -0.37 4.47
C VAL A 267 8.16 -1.55 3.51
N VAL A 268 9.38 -2.06 3.32
CA VAL A 268 9.67 -3.26 2.55
C VAL A 268 10.17 -4.33 3.50
N GLU A 269 9.47 -5.44 3.57
CA GLU A 269 9.77 -6.59 4.43
C GLU A 269 10.11 -7.80 3.57
N PHE A 270 11.28 -8.39 3.75
CA PHE A 270 11.65 -9.69 3.20
C PHE A 270 11.50 -10.73 4.31
N TYR A 271 10.79 -11.81 4.03
CA TYR A 271 10.44 -12.79 5.05
C TYR A 271 10.65 -14.21 4.56
N GLU A 272 10.88 -15.11 5.50
CA GLU A 272 10.95 -16.54 5.20
C GLU A 272 9.53 -17.10 5.06
N LYS A 273 9.27 -17.83 3.96
CA LYS A 273 7.97 -18.45 3.72
C LYS A 273 7.86 -19.73 4.55
N ASP A 274 7.63 -19.58 5.85
CA ASP A 274 7.29 -20.70 6.72
C ASP A 274 5.82 -20.58 7.16
N PRO A 275 4.93 -21.51 6.75
CA PRO A 275 3.53 -21.48 7.14
C PRO A 275 3.29 -21.66 8.65
N GLN A 276 4.29 -22.12 9.42
CA GLN A 276 4.19 -22.28 10.87
C GLN A 276 4.64 -21.04 11.66
N ILE A 277 5.39 -20.13 11.04
CA ILE A 277 5.90 -18.92 11.68
C ILE A 277 4.89 -17.79 11.53
N GLN A 278 4.58 -17.08 12.63
CA GLN A 278 3.79 -15.85 12.54
C GLN A 278 4.46 -14.88 11.56
N ALA A 279 3.70 -14.29 10.65
CA ALA A 279 4.23 -13.45 9.56
C ALA A 279 5.25 -12.40 10.04
N ASP A 280 5.00 -11.79 11.21
CA ASP A 280 5.87 -10.75 11.77
C ASP A 280 7.17 -11.29 12.38
N ALA A 281 7.20 -12.56 12.81
CA ALA A 281 8.39 -13.24 13.30
C ALA A 281 9.26 -13.78 12.15
N ALA A 282 8.68 -13.94 10.95
CA ALA A 282 9.38 -14.42 9.77
C ALA A 282 10.19 -13.34 9.03
N VAL A 283 10.05 -12.05 9.41
CA VAL A 283 10.70 -10.94 8.70
C VAL A 283 12.20 -10.88 9.00
N GLN A 284 12.98 -11.27 8.00
CA GLN A 284 14.45 -11.30 8.02
C GLN A 284 15.06 -9.93 7.76
N VAL A 285 14.47 -9.17 6.82
CA VAL A 285 14.94 -7.83 6.46
C VAL A 285 13.75 -6.89 6.41
N GLU A 286 13.89 -5.70 6.99
CA GLU A 286 12.88 -4.65 6.91
C GLU A 286 13.56 -3.32 6.61
N VAL A 287 13.09 -2.64 5.57
CA VAL A 287 13.61 -1.35 5.11
C VAL A 287 12.48 -0.32 5.19
N VAL A 288 12.77 0.82 5.79
CA VAL A 288 11.82 1.93 5.93
C VAL A 288 12.35 3.10 5.12
N CYS A 289 11.57 3.56 4.14
CA CYS A 289 11.90 4.68 3.27
C CYS A 289 10.91 5.85 3.49
N ASP A 290 11.38 7.09 3.32
CA ASP A 290 10.50 8.27 3.32
C ASP A 290 9.62 8.27 2.06
N ALA A 291 8.30 8.17 2.24
CA ALA A 291 7.38 8.19 1.12
C ALA A 291 7.18 9.60 0.53
N THR A 292 7.62 10.63 1.25
CA THR A 292 7.43 12.05 0.93
C THR A 292 8.65 12.71 0.28
N TYR A 293 9.68 11.93 -0.01
CA TYR A 293 10.87 12.43 -0.67
C TYR A 293 10.78 12.31 -2.21
N SER A 294 11.08 13.41 -2.91
CA SER A 294 10.95 13.52 -4.37
C SER A 294 12.29 13.48 -5.12
N GLY A 295 13.42 13.29 -4.44
CA GLY A 295 14.74 13.29 -5.08
C GLY A 295 15.10 11.96 -5.77
N VAL A 296 16.29 11.97 -6.39
CA VAL A 296 16.80 10.83 -7.17
C VAL A 296 17.22 9.66 -6.27
N ASP A 297 17.90 9.95 -5.16
CA ASP A 297 18.34 8.94 -4.18
C ASP A 297 17.25 8.72 -3.14
N LEU A 298 16.85 7.47 -2.91
CA LEU A 298 15.82 7.19 -1.91
C LEU A 298 16.40 7.32 -0.49
N PRO A 299 15.79 8.13 0.38
CA PRO A 299 16.24 8.28 1.75
C PRO A 299 15.74 7.09 2.57
N ASP A 300 16.63 6.13 2.77
CA ASP A 300 16.44 5.12 3.78
C ASP A 300 16.44 5.78 5.15
N ILE A 301 15.42 5.47 5.94
CA ILE A 301 15.30 5.93 7.33
C ILE A 301 15.96 4.89 8.24
N SER A 302 15.66 3.62 8.01
CA SER A 302 16.20 2.53 8.81
C SER A 302 16.23 1.21 8.05
N TRP A 303 17.18 0.36 8.42
CA TRP A 303 17.26 -1.03 8.00
C TRP A 303 17.27 -1.93 9.23
N ARG A 304 16.44 -2.96 9.24
CA ARG A 304 16.50 -4.04 10.21
C ARG A 304 16.91 -5.32 9.50
N ILE A 305 17.95 -6.00 9.98
CA ILE A 305 18.45 -7.27 9.42
C ILE A 305 18.62 -8.26 10.56
N GLY A 306 17.76 -9.27 10.60
CA GLY A 306 17.61 -10.18 11.73
C GLY A 306 17.26 -9.40 13.00
N THR A 307 18.18 -9.43 13.96
CA THR A 307 18.11 -8.69 15.24
C THR A 307 18.89 -7.38 15.20
N SER A 308 19.40 -6.97 14.05
CA SER A 308 20.20 -5.75 13.93
C SER A 308 19.32 -4.62 13.43
N LEU A 309 19.48 -3.43 13.99
CA LEU A 309 18.83 -2.22 13.52
C LEU A 309 19.88 -1.17 13.20
N LEU A 310 19.88 -0.70 11.97
CA LEU A 310 20.68 0.39 11.46
C LEU A 310 19.77 1.61 11.28
N LEU A 311 20.10 2.71 11.96
CA LEU A 311 19.37 3.97 11.84
C LEU A 311 20.19 5.01 11.08
N TYR A 312 19.58 5.62 10.07
CA TYR A 312 20.16 6.76 9.37
C TYR A 312 19.75 8.04 10.10
N ARG A 313 20.71 8.66 10.82
CA ARG A 313 20.42 9.77 11.75
C ARG A 313 20.17 11.12 11.06
N GLU A 314 20.52 11.26 9.78
CA GLU A 314 20.38 12.52 9.04
C GLU A 314 19.10 12.56 8.19
N LEU A 315 17.97 12.92 8.81
CA LEU A 315 16.77 13.36 8.08
C LEU A 315 16.75 14.89 7.87
N GLY A 316 17.91 15.55 8.02
CA GLY A 316 18.05 16.99 7.84
C GLY A 316 18.31 17.37 6.38
N PRO A 317 17.75 18.49 5.88
CA PRO A 317 18.14 19.02 4.59
C PRO A 317 19.56 19.60 4.69
N ARG A 318 20.50 18.98 3.97
CA ARG A 318 21.85 19.48 3.61
C ARG A 318 22.93 19.34 4.69
N ASP A 319 23.65 18.21 4.65
CA ASP A 319 25.05 18.20 4.19
C ASP A 319 25.52 16.76 3.93
N ARG A 320 25.52 16.34 2.66
CA ARG A 320 25.93 14.97 2.24
C ARG A 320 27.44 14.70 2.37
N GLN A 321 28.20 15.58 3.04
CA GLN A 321 29.65 15.45 3.20
C GLN A 321 30.06 14.95 4.59
N SER A 322 29.18 15.00 5.59
CA SER A 322 29.34 14.18 6.79
C SER A 322 28.89 12.76 6.43
N GLY A 323 29.82 11.81 6.41
CA GLY A 323 29.46 10.39 6.26
C GLY A 323 28.38 10.01 7.27
N PRO A 324 27.46 9.08 6.94
CA PRO A 324 26.32 8.81 7.79
C PRO A 324 26.80 8.35 9.16
N ALA A 325 26.32 9.02 10.21
CA ALA A 325 26.39 8.48 11.56
C ALA A 325 25.44 7.27 11.63
N ASP A 326 25.91 6.15 11.09
CA ASP A 326 25.28 4.84 11.15
C ASP A 326 25.32 4.39 12.62
N VAL A 327 24.20 4.47 13.33
CA VAL A 327 24.11 3.90 14.68
C VAL A 327 23.52 2.50 14.58
N LEU A 328 24.34 1.51 14.91
CA LEU A 328 23.95 0.11 14.97
C LEU A 328 23.43 -0.22 16.37
N TYR A 329 22.22 -0.75 16.43
CA TYR A 329 21.60 -1.24 17.64
C TYR A 329 21.28 -2.73 17.51
N LYS A 330 21.49 -3.50 18.58
CA LYS A 330 21.02 -4.88 18.68
C LYS A 330 19.62 -4.89 19.28
N LEU A 331 18.63 -5.33 18.50
CA LEU A 331 17.28 -5.61 18.95
C LEU A 331 17.29 -6.88 19.80
N GLU A 332 16.87 -6.73 21.05
CA GLU A 332 16.45 -7.88 21.84
C GLU A 332 15.16 -8.41 21.18
N ARG A 333 15.19 -9.67 20.71
CA ARG A 333 13.96 -10.29 20.22
C ARG A 333 12.96 -10.32 21.37
N PRO A 334 11.69 -9.97 21.15
CA PRO A 334 10.67 -10.42 22.08
C PRO A 334 10.80 -11.94 22.21
N LEU A 335 10.82 -12.44 23.45
CA LEU A 335 10.55 -13.85 23.70
C LEU A 335 9.25 -14.19 22.95
N PRO A 336 9.18 -15.31 22.21
CA PRO A 336 7.97 -15.66 21.48
C PRO A 336 6.80 -15.64 22.46
N THR A 337 5.95 -14.62 22.36
CA THR A 337 4.77 -14.49 23.19
C THR A 337 3.83 -15.59 22.74
N THR A 338 3.82 -16.67 23.50
CA THR A 338 2.88 -17.77 23.35
C THR A 338 1.49 -17.24 23.69
N GLY A 339 0.79 -16.76 22.66
CA GLY A 339 -0.59 -16.33 22.76
C GLY A 339 -0.74 -14.84 23.04
N ILE A 340 -1.14 -14.11 22.00
CA ILE A 340 -2.45 -13.45 21.89
C ILE A 340 -2.50 -12.93 20.44
N LEU A 341 -3.52 -13.36 19.70
CA LEU A 341 -3.81 -12.90 18.34
C LEU A 341 -4.00 -11.38 18.34
N GLY A 342 -2.93 -10.64 18.05
CA GLY A 342 -2.95 -9.21 17.79
C GLY A 342 -3.75 -8.95 16.51
N ILE A 343 -4.92 -8.39 16.71
CA ILE A 343 -5.98 -8.17 15.72
C ILE A 343 -5.44 -7.31 14.56
N ASN A 344 -5.60 -7.82 13.33
CA ASN A 344 -5.62 -7.06 12.07
C ASN A 344 -6.72 -5.98 12.10
N ARG A 345 -6.54 -4.90 12.89
CA ARG A 345 -7.60 -3.91 13.14
C ARG A 345 -8.01 -3.09 11.92
N PHE A 346 -7.27 -3.16 10.82
CA PHE A 346 -7.60 -2.39 9.62
C PHE A 346 -7.83 -3.22 8.35
N LEU A 347 -7.53 -4.53 8.34
CA LEU A 347 -7.64 -5.35 7.13
C LEU A 347 -8.25 -6.74 7.32
N ASN A 348 -8.80 -7.09 8.49
CA ASN A 348 -9.43 -8.40 8.63
C ASN A 348 -10.63 -8.44 9.59
N PRO A 349 -11.76 -7.78 9.27
CA PRO A 349 -13.03 -8.04 9.95
C PRO A 349 -13.66 -9.40 9.57
N MET A 350 -13.08 -10.19 8.65
CA MET A 350 -13.76 -11.34 8.02
C MET A 350 -13.34 -12.74 8.51
N ARG A 351 -12.49 -12.86 9.53
CA ARG A 351 -12.07 -14.19 10.06
C ARG A 351 -12.91 -14.76 11.22
N SER A 352 -14.07 -14.17 11.53
CA SER A 352 -14.99 -14.72 12.55
C SER A 352 -16.42 -14.83 12.04
N ARG A 353 -16.69 -15.84 11.20
CA ARG A 353 -17.99 -16.51 11.09
C ARG A 353 -17.81 -17.98 10.74
#